data_AF-A0A376P8I6-F1
#
_entry.id   AF-A0A376P8I6-F1
#
_cell.length_a   1.000
_cell.length_b   1.000
_cell.length_c   1.000
_cell.angle_alpha   90.00
_cell.angle_beta   90.00
_cell.angle_gamma   90.00
#
_symmetry.space_group_name_H-M   'P 1'
#
loop_
_entity.id
_entity.type
_entity.pdbx_description
1 polymer ?
#
loop_
_entity_poly.entity_id
_entity_poly.type
_entity_poly.pdbx_seq_one_letter_code
_entity_poly.pdbx_strand_id
1 'polypeptide(L)' 'MEYLQRIPKPGEEVQVGDYLLKTLQVESHRVQKVQIIPLRKDGEMEYEV' A
#
# COMPACT_ATOMS: atom_id res chain seq x y z
N MET A 1 6.80 11.23 4.46
CA MET A 1 5.67 10.75 3.63
C MET A 1 5.51 11.75 2.51
N GLU A 2 5.84 11.38 1.28
CA GLU A 2 5.69 12.27 0.11
C GLU A 2 4.22 12.31 -0.39
N TYR A 3 3.44 11.26 -0.12
CA TYR A 3 2.10 11.06 -0.66
C TYR A 3 0.94 11.47 0.28
N LEU A 4 1.21 11.60 1.58
CA LEU A 4 0.21 11.99 2.58
C LEU A 4 0.86 12.94 3.59
N GLN A 5 0.31 14.14 3.72
CA GLN A 5 0.72 15.12 4.74
C GLN A 5 0.07 14.86 6.10
N ARG A 6 -0.52 13.67 6.30
CA ARG A 6 -1.17 13.24 7.55
C ARG A 6 -1.00 11.74 7.76
N ILE A 7 -1.25 11.28 8.98
CA ILE A 7 -1.24 9.85 9.31
C ILE A 7 -2.55 9.23 8.77
N PRO A 8 -2.47 8.20 7.90
CA PRO A 8 -3.66 7.50 7.42
C PRO A 8 -4.30 6.67 8.53
N LYS A 9 -5.61 6.45 8.45
CA LYS A 9 -6.33 5.59 9.41
C LYS A 9 -6.33 4.13 8.95
N PRO A 10 -6.46 3.14 9.87
CA PRO A 10 -6.73 1.77 9.48
C PRO A 10 -7.96 1.67 8.57
N GLY A 11 -7.85 0.90 7.49
CA GLY A 11 -8.84 0.77 6.42
C GLY A 11 -8.69 1.79 5.29
N GLU A 12 -7.91 2.86 5.47
CA GLU A 12 -7.72 3.88 4.46
C GLU A 12 -6.82 3.38 3.31
N GLU A 13 -7.21 3.72 2.08
CA GLU A 13 -6.55 3.30 0.86
C GLU A 13 -5.84 4.47 0.20
N VAL A 14 -4.59 4.24 -0.22
CA VAL A 14 -3.71 5.24 -0.81
C VAL A 14 -3.14 4.66 -2.09
N GLN A 15 -3.40 5.30 -3.22
CA GLN A 15 -2.79 4.91 -4.48
C GLN A 15 -1.39 5.50 -4.59
N VAL A 16 -0.41 4.65 -4.89
CA VAL A 16 0.98 5.02 -5.15
C VAL A 16 1.40 4.34 -6.45
N GLY A 17 1.47 5.11 -7.53
CA GLY A 17 1.71 4.59 -8.87
C GLY A 17 0.64 3.57 -9.29
N ASP A 18 1.09 2.37 -9.68
CA ASP A 18 0.24 1.25 -10.09
C ASP A 18 -0.14 0.29 -8.93
N TYR A 19 0.07 0.71 -7.68
CA TYR A 19 -0.31 -0.04 -6.49
C TYR A 19 -1.29 0.74 -5.60
N LEU A 20 -2.23 0.03 -5.00
CA LEU A 20 -3.13 0.52 -3.98
C LEU A 20 -2.69 -0.04 -2.63
N LEU A 21 -2.32 0.85 -1.72
CA LEU A 21 -1.91 0.53 -0.35
C LEU A 21 -3.11 0.70 0.57
N LYS A 22 -3.58 -0.38 1.17
CA LYS A 22 -4.58 -0.33 2.24
C LYS A 22 -3.89 -0.39 3.58
N THR A 23 -4.07 0.63 4.40
CA THR A 23 -3.52 0.68 5.76
C THR A 23 -4.26 -0.34 6.64
N LEU A 24 -3.55 -1.31 7.22
CA LEU A 24 -4.18 -2.32 8.08
C LEU A 24 -3.98 -2.02 9.56
N GLN A 25 -2.79 -1.53 9.92
CA GLN A 25 -2.44 -1.27 11.31
C GLN A 25 -1.59 0.00 11.42
N VAL A 26 -2.00 0.86 12.35
CA VAL A 26 -1.28 2.08 12.74
C VAL A 26 -1.05 2.01 14.23
N GLU A 27 0.18 2.24 14.65
CA GLU A 27 0.58 2.24 16.05
C GLU A 27 1.54 3.39 16.30
N SER A 28 1.36 4.12 17.40
CA SER A 28 2.21 5.25 17.76
C SER A 28 2.42 6.24 16.60
N HIS A 29 1.35 6.58 15.87
CA HIS A 29 1.37 7.50 14.73
C HIS A 29 2.12 7.01 13.49
N ARG A 30 2.54 5.74 13.47
CA ARG A 30 3.25 5.13 12.35
C ARG A 30 2.46 3.97 11.78
N VAL A 31 2.42 3.91 10.45
CA VAL A 31 1.87 2.75 9.75
C VAL A 31 2.81 1.56 9.99
N GLN A 32 2.27 0.51 10.58
CA GLN A 32 3.02 -0.71 10.90
C GLN A 32 2.76 -1.81 9.86
N LYS A 33 1.54 -1.84 9.30
CA LYS A 33 1.13 -2.86 8.34
C LYS A 33 0.25 -2.27 7.25
N VAL A 34 0.55 -2.65 6.01
CA VAL A 34 -0.24 -2.34 4.82
C VAL A 34 -0.52 -3.61 4.04
N GLN A 35 -1.63 -3.62 3.32
CA GLN A 35 -1.88 -4.55 2.22
C GLN A 35 -1.55 -3.82 0.92
N ILE A 36 -0.76 -4.47 0.07
CA ILE A 36 -0.43 -3.94 -1.27
C ILE A 36 -1.31 -4.67 -2.27
N ILE A 37 -2.07 -3.91 -3.05
CA ILE A 37 -2.98 -4.42 -4.07
C ILE A 37 -2.47 -3.87 -5.41
N PRO A 38 -1.96 -4.71 -6.32
CA PRO A 38 -1.55 -4.25 -7.63
C PRO A 38 -2.79 -3.83 -8.46
N LEU A 39 -2.78 -2.62 -9.02
CA LEU A 39 -3.87 -2.09 -9.84
C LEU A 39 -3.77 -2.55 -11.30
N ARG A 40 -2.57 -2.93 -11.73
CA ARG A 40 -2.37 -3.71 -12.95
C ARG A 40 -2.26 -5.17 -12.54
N LYS A 41 -2.99 -6.05 -13.23
CA LYS A 41 -2.58 -7.45 -13.31
C LYS A 41 -1.29 -7.45 -14.11
N ASP A 42 -0.15 -7.38 -13.44
CA ASP A 42 1.11 -7.79 -14.06
C ASP A 42 0.92 -9.28 -14.38
N GLY A 43 0.49 -9.54 -15.61
CA GLY A 43 0.25 -10.87 -16.15
C GLY A 43 1.52 -11.69 -16.33
N GLU A 44 2.70 -11.19 -15.94
CA GLU A 44 3.98 -11.85 -16.18
C GLU A 44 4.95 -11.49 -15.04
N MET A 45 4.81 -12.11 -13.88
CA MET A 45 6.00 -12.45 -13.10
C MET A 45 6.39 -13.87 -13.48
N GLU A 46 6.94 -14.05 -14.69
CA GLU A 46 7.63 -15.28 -15.05
C GLU A 46 8.91 -15.36 -14.22
N TYR A 47 8.83 -15.99 -13.05
CA TYR A 47 10.01 -16.44 -12.34
C TYR A 47 10.54 -17.69 -13.07
N GLU A 48 11.53 -17.52 -13.95
CA GLU A 48 12.33 -18.67 -14.37
C GLU A 48 13.20 -19.13 -13.19
N VAL A 49 13.13 -20.43 -12.84
CA VAL A 49 13.94 -21.12 -11.81
C VAL A 49 14.97 -22.01 -12.49
#